data_AF-W2IXZ8-F1
#
_entry.id   AF-W2IXZ8-F1
#
_cell.length_a   1.000
_cell.length_b   1.000
_cell.length_c   1.000
_cell.angle_alpha   90.00
_cell.angle_beta   90.00
_cell.angle_gamma   90.00
#
_symmetry.space_group_name_H-M   'P 1'
#
loop_
_entity.id
_entity.type
_entity.pdbx_description
1 polymer ?
#
loop_
_entity_poly.entity_id
_entity_poly.type
_entity_poly.pdbx_seq_one_letter_code
_entity_poly.pdbx_strand_id
1 'polypeptide(L)'
;MSLSMLSKLIAFLQDDTMFNMTMRLWFSAVCLLCFYGMCRINELLLMKKGDIQLGLQRKSRKDDTLIRFGCFTIRGRKTDHDPMAGRTYSLHRLPKEKEAAQAVTFVNRWFDHARVFLHHNWRDSDYAFPGLTKILRGSGKQKTR
;
A
#
# COMPACT_ATOMS: atom_id res chain seq x y z
N MET A 1 14.67 3.80 -4.81
CA MET A 1 14.40 3.59 -3.36
C MET A 1 15.07 2.28 -2.96
N SER A 2 15.96 2.26 -1.95
CA SER A 2 16.57 1.01 -1.46
C SER A 2 15.75 0.42 -0.30
N LEU A 3 15.95 -0.86 0.01
CA LEU A 3 15.27 -1.52 1.15
C LEU A 3 15.63 -0.85 2.49
N SER A 4 16.88 -0.44 2.67
CA SER A 4 17.33 0.31 3.86
C SER A 4 16.61 1.65 3.98
N MET A 5 16.48 2.39 2.87
CA MET A 5 15.78 3.68 2.86
C MET A 5 14.28 3.50 3.12
N LEU A 6 13.65 2.47 2.54
CA LEU A 6 12.26 2.12 2.81
C LEU A 6 12.05 1.81 4.30
N SER A 7 12.96 1.04 4.91
CA SER A 7 12.88 0.70 6.33
C SER A 7 12.95 1.93 7.22
N LYS A 8 13.88 2.86 6.93
CA LYS A 8 13.98 4.14 7.65
C LYS A 8 12.72 4.99 7.49
N LEU A 9 12.15 5.03 6.30
CA LEU A 9 10.93 5.79 6.02
C LEU A 9 9.72 5.19 6.77
N ILE A 10 9.57 3.88 6.78
CA ILE A 10 8.48 3.21 7.51
C ILE A 10 8.62 3.42 9.02
N ALA A 11 9.84 3.30 9.57
CA ALA A 11 10.09 3.58 10.99
C ALA A 11 9.75 5.04 11.34
N PHE A 12 10.19 6.00 10.52
CA PHE A 12 9.85 7.41 10.68
C PHE A 12 8.33 7.65 10.68
N LEU A 13 7.61 7.06 9.72
CA LEU A 13 6.15 7.17 9.67
C LEU A 13 5.45 6.55 10.88
N GLN A 14 6.03 5.50 11.47
CA GLN A 14 5.46 4.83 12.65
C GLN A 14 5.68 5.62 13.94
N ASP A 15 6.83 6.29 14.08
CA ASP A 15 7.22 6.99 15.30
C ASP A 15 6.73 8.44 15.34
N ASP A 16 6.61 9.12 14.19
CA ASP A 16 6.37 10.56 14.16
C ASP A 16 4.91 10.94 14.52
N THR A 17 4.78 11.63 15.67
CA THR A 17 3.52 12.16 16.24
C THR A 17 2.77 13.16 15.35
N MET A 18 3.43 13.77 14.37
CA MET A 18 2.81 14.72 13.43
C MET A 18 1.82 14.04 12.48
N PHE A 19 2.05 12.75 12.17
CA PHE A 19 1.14 11.97 11.34
C PHE A 19 0.09 11.29 12.21
N ASN A 20 -1.19 11.54 11.92
CA ASN A 20 -2.26 10.73 12.49
C ASN A 20 -2.23 9.30 11.91
N MET A 21 -2.91 8.37 12.58
CA MET A 21 -2.94 6.96 12.19
C MET A 21 -3.34 6.73 10.73
N THR A 22 -4.34 7.46 10.24
CA THR A 22 -4.82 7.35 8.85
C THR A 22 -3.70 7.70 7.86
N MET A 23 -2.97 8.80 8.11
CA MET A 23 -1.83 9.19 7.27
C MET A 23 -0.72 8.15 7.32
N ARG A 24 -0.36 7.65 8.51
CA ARG A 24 0.71 6.66 8.68
C ARG A 24 0.44 5.39 7.88
N LEU A 25 -0.78 4.86 7.96
CA LEU A 25 -1.19 3.66 7.24
C LEU A 25 -1.25 3.88 5.74
N TRP A 26 -1.83 5.00 5.31
CA TRP A 26 -1.92 5.35 3.88
C TRP A 26 -0.54 5.52 3.25
N PHE A 27 0.33 6.34 3.86
CA PHE A 27 1.67 6.60 3.32
C PHE A 27 2.51 5.33 3.28
N SER A 28 2.45 4.52 4.34
CA SER A 28 3.20 3.26 4.40
C SER A 28 2.76 2.31 3.28
N ALA A 29 1.45 2.15 3.05
CA ALA A 29 0.92 1.31 1.98
C ALA A 29 1.33 1.83 0.59
N VAL A 30 1.24 3.13 0.34
CA VAL A 30 1.64 3.76 -0.92
C VAL A 30 3.14 3.59 -1.19
N CYS A 31 3.99 3.88 -0.19
CA CYS A 31 5.44 3.72 -0.33
C CYS A 31 5.85 2.28 -0.64
N LEU A 32 5.16 1.31 -0.05
CA LEU A 32 5.40 -0.11 -0.29
C LEU A 32 4.98 -0.55 -1.69
N LEU A 33 3.82 -0.11 -2.17
CA LEU A 33 3.39 -0.40 -3.53
C LEU A 33 4.31 0.28 -4.56
N CYS A 34 4.72 1.53 -4.33
CA CYS A 34 5.74 2.23 -5.13
C CYS A 34 7.02 1.40 -5.24
N PHE A 35 7.51 0.88 -4.11
CA PHE A 35 8.71 0.07 -4.06
C PHE A 35 8.56 -1.28 -4.78
N TYR A 36 7.44 -1.97 -4.60
CA TYR A 36 7.17 -3.28 -5.21
C TYR A 36 6.93 -3.20 -6.72
N GLY A 37 6.07 -2.27 -7.15
CA GLY A 37 5.68 -2.12 -8.56
C GLY A 37 6.67 -1.29 -9.38
N MET A 38 7.70 -0.75 -8.73
CA MET A 38 8.56 0.29 -9.27
C MET A 38 7.72 1.39 -9.92
N CYS A 39 6.68 1.82 -9.20
CA CYS A 39 5.65 2.70 -9.74
C CYS A 39 5.78 4.14 -9.24
N ARG A 40 5.37 5.06 -10.11
CA ARG A 40 5.25 6.47 -9.78
C ARG A 40 4.01 6.66 -8.91
N ILE A 41 4.06 7.61 -7.98
CA ILE A 41 2.93 7.91 -7.10
C ILE A 41 1.63 8.21 -7.89
N ASN A 42 1.73 8.89 -9.04
CA ASN A 42 0.59 9.19 -9.90
C ASN A 42 -0.10 7.91 -10.44
N GLU A 43 0.64 6.83 -10.67
CA GLU A 43 0.07 5.54 -11.09
C GLU A 43 -0.77 4.92 -9.96
N LEU A 44 -0.30 5.07 -8.71
CA LEU A 44 -1.01 4.57 -7.52
C LEU A 44 -2.23 5.42 -7.14
N LEU A 45 -2.16 6.74 -7.31
CA LEU A 45 -3.29 7.63 -7.01
C LEU A 45 -4.46 7.41 -7.98
N LEU A 46 -4.20 6.90 -9.18
CA LEU A 46 -5.23 6.52 -10.15
C LEU A 46 -5.70 5.07 -9.99
N MET A 47 -5.02 4.27 -9.16
CA MET A 47 -5.32 2.85 -8.98
C MET A 47 -6.70 2.64 -8.36
N LYS A 48 -7.45 1.70 -8.93
CA LYS A 48 -8.76 1.34 -8.41
C LYS A 48 -8.67 0.21 -7.41
N LYS A 49 -9.65 0.10 -6.52
CA LYS A 49 -9.72 -0.98 -5.55
C LYS A 49 -9.77 -2.35 -6.24
N GLY A 50 -10.45 -2.46 -7.38
CA GLY A 50 -10.53 -3.66 -8.20
C GLY A 50 -9.21 -4.07 -8.85
N ASP A 51 -8.25 -3.14 -8.96
CA ASP A 51 -6.89 -3.45 -9.41
C ASP A 51 -6.05 -4.12 -8.32
N ILE A 52 -6.53 -4.20 -7.07
CA ILE A 52 -5.82 -4.79 -5.94
C ILE A 52 -6.59 -5.99 -5.39
N GLN A 53 -5.96 -7.16 -5.43
CA GLN A 53 -6.48 -8.41 -4.88
C GLN A 53 -5.63 -8.86 -3.70
N LEU A 54 -6.26 -9.15 -2.57
CA LEU A 54 -5.60 -9.57 -1.34
C LEU A 54 -6.17 -10.92 -0.89
N GLY A 55 -5.40 -11.66 -0.09
CA GLY A 55 -5.86 -12.95 0.45
C GLY A 55 -5.78 -14.12 -0.53
N LEU A 56 -5.09 -13.95 -1.66
CA LEU A 56 -4.85 -15.00 -2.64
C LEU A 56 -3.96 -16.11 -2.06
N GLN A 57 -4.13 -17.32 -2.58
CA GLN A 57 -3.39 -18.50 -2.13
C GLN A 57 -2.93 -19.32 -3.33
N ARG A 58 -1.74 -19.88 -3.25
CA ARG A 58 -1.23 -20.83 -4.25
C ARG A 58 -0.33 -21.87 -3.59
N LYS A 59 -0.29 -23.07 -4.17
CA LYS A 59 0.67 -24.11 -3.77
C LYS A 59 2.06 -23.75 -4.28
N SER A 60 3.06 -23.96 -3.44
CA SER A 60 4.47 -23.86 -3.79
C SER A 60 4.82 -24.96 -4.78
N ARG A 61 5.55 -24.60 -5.84
CA ARG A 61 6.04 -25.58 -6.82
C ARG A 61 7.17 -26.46 -6.28
N LYS A 62 7.76 -26.10 -5.14
CA LYS A 62 8.92 -26.80 -4.57
C LYS A 62 8.51 -27.88 -3.57
N ASP A 63 7.55 -27.56 -2.71
CA ASP A 63 7.22 -28.35 -1.52
C ASP A 63 5.71 -28.43 -1.24
N ASP A 64 4.86 -28.02 -2.20
CA ASP A 64 3.40 -27.98 -2.09
C ASP A 64 2.85 -27.14 -0.91
N THR A 65 3.72 -26.38 -0.24
CA THR A 65 3.33 -25.50 0.87
C THR A 65 2.39 -24.40 0.39
N LEU A 66 1.43 -24.04 1.23
CA LEU A 66 0.43 -23.02 0.90
C LEU A 66 1.02 -21.61 1.06
N ILE A 67 1.21 -20.90 -0.05
CA ILE A 67 1.71 -19.53 -0.07
C ILE A 67 0.54 -18.56 -0.15
N ARG A 68 0.42 -17.70 0.87
CA ARG A 68 -0.53 -16.57 0.88
C ARG A 68 0.13 -15.33 0.27
N PHE A 69 -0.56 -14.69 -0.65
CA PHE A 69 -0.08 -13.49 -1.35
C PHE A 69 -1.23 -12.54 -1.67
N GLY A 70 -0.89 -11.34 -2.13
CA GLY A 70 -1.81 -10.46 -2.85
C GLY A 70 -1.22 -10.11 -4.20
N CYS A 71 -1.94 -9.37 -5.02
CA CYS A 71 -1.38 -8.77 -6.20
C CYS A 71 -2.05 -7.43 -6.47
N PHE A 72 -1.41 -6.63 -7.32
CA PHE A 72 -2.04 -5.46 -7.89
C PHE A 72 -1.63 -5.28 -9.35
N THR A 73 -2.50 -4.66 -10.13
CA THR A 73 -2.29 -4.44 -11.55
C THR A 73 -2.16 -2.95 -11.83
N ILE A 74 -1.09 -2.56 -12.52
CA ILE A 74 -0.92 -1.21 -13.07
C ILE A 74 -1.28 -1.27 -14.55
N ARG A 75 -2.13 -0.37 -15.01
CA ARG A 75 -2.54 -0.25 -16.42
C ARG A 75 -2.02 1.04 -17.05
N GLY A 76 -1.95 1.10 -18.37
CA GLY A 76 -1.63 2.33 -19.11
C GLY A 76 -0.18 2.81 -18.95
N ARG A 77 0.78 1.90 -18.74
CA ARG A 77 2.20 2.28 -18.72
C ARG A 77 2.67 2.60 -20.14
N LYS A 78 3.43 3.69 -20.29
CA LYS A 78 4.02 4.13 -21.58
C LYS A 78 4.88 3.06 -22.28
N THR A 79 5.38 2.09 -21.52
CA THR A 79 6.22 0.98 -22.03
C THR A 79 5.40 -0.19 -22.57
N ASP A 80 4.08 -0.14 -22.47
CA ASP A 80 3.20 -1.18 -23.00
C ASP A 80 2.67 -0.71 -24.36
N HIS A 81 2.89 -1.53 -25.39
CA HIS A 81 2.39 -1.27 -26.74
C HIS A 81 0.85 -1.36 -26.82
N ASP A 82 0.23 -2.00 -25.82
CA ASP A 82 -1.21 -2.07 -25.64
C ASP A 82 -1.60 -1.33 -24.34
N PRO A 83 -2.42 -0.25 -24.41
CA PRO A 83 -2.89 0.46 -23.22
C PRO A 83 -3.78 -0.39 -22.30
N MET A 84 -4.31 -1.51 -22.78
CA MET A 84 -5.04 -2.51 -21.97
C MET A 84 -4.12 -3.55 -21.32
N ALA A 85 -2.85 -3.67 -21.75
CA ALA A 85 -1.90 -4.57 -21.12
C ALA A 85 -1.53 -4.06 -19.73
N GLY A 86 -2.21 -4.60 -18.71
CA GLY A 86 -1.87 -4.38 -17.32
C GLY A 86 -0.67 -5.22 -16.90
N ARG A 87 0.25 -4.64 -16.12
CA ARG A 87 1.31 -5.39 -15.44
C ARG A 87 0.88 -5.74 -14.03
N THR A 88 0.82 -7.03 -13.73
CA THR A 88 0.43 -7.54 -12.42
C THR A 88 1.66 -7.85 -11.57
N TYR A 89 1.71 -7.24 -10.38
CA TYR A 89 2.78 -7.41 -9.41
C TYR A 89 2.29 -8.25 -8.24
N SER A 90 3.03 -9.32 -7.91
CA SER A 90 2.71 -10.15 -6.75
C SER A 90 3.27 -9.53 -5.46
N LEU A 91 2.40 -9.35 -4.48
CA LEU A 91 2.71 -8.92 -3.13
C LEU A 91 2.88 -10.17 -2.25
N HIS A 92 4.11 -10.47 -1.87
CA HIS A 92 4.41 -11.62 -1.02
C HIS A 92 4.51 -11.22 0.46
N ARG A 93 4.16 -12.15 1.34
CA ARG A 93 4.58 -12.05 2.75
C ARG A 93 6.08 -12.29 2.80
N LEU A 94 6.78 -11.39 3.48
CA LEU A 94 8.21 -11.52 3.67
C LEU A 94 8.52 -12.05 5.08
N PRO A 95 9.70 -12.68 5.28
CA PRO A 95 10.24 -12.99 6.59
C PRO A 95 10.36 -11.74 7.48
N LYS A 96 10.41 -11.92 8.81
CA LYS A 96 10.43 -10.83 9.80
C LYS A 96 11.59 -9.85 9.59
N GLU A 97 12.73 -10.32 9.09
CA GLU A 97 13.91 -9.52 8.79
C GLU A 97 13.67 -8.49 7.65
N LYS A 98 12.55 -8.64 6.92
CA LYS A 98 12.11 -7.74 5.85
C LYS A 98 10.69 -7.22 6.09
N GLU A 99 10.27 -7.13 7.35
CA GLU A 99 8.94 -6.61 7.74
C GLU A 99 8.67 -5.21 7.13
N ALA A 100 9.72 -4.38 7.04
CA ALA A 100 9.69 -3.08 6.38
C ALA A 100 9.29 -3.12 4.90
N ALA A 101 9.35 -4.28 4.24
CA ALA A 101 8.91 -4.52 2.87
C ALA A 101 7.66 -5.43 2.81
N GLN A 102 6.96 -5.68 3.92
CA GLN A 102 5.78 -6.56 3.94
C GLN A 102 4.53 -5.87 3.36
N ALA A 103 4.56 -5.55 2.06
CA ALA A 103 3.55 -4.76 1.35
C ALA A 103 2.12 -5.26 1.56
N VAL A 104 1.91 -6.59 1.51
CA VAL A 104 0.59 -7.21 1.76
C VAL A 104 -0.01 -6.75 3.09
N THR A 105 0.81 -6.65 4.14
CA THR A 105 0.31 -6.33 5.49
C THR A 105 -0.05 -4.88 5.62
N PHE A 106 0.78 -3.97 5.12
CA PHE A 106 0.46 -2.53 5.16
C PHE A 106 -0.75 -2.19 4.30
N VAL A 107 -0.88 -2.81 3.13
CA VAL A 107 -2.05 -2.63 2.27
C VAL A 107 -3.32 -3.17 2.93
N ASN A 108 -3.28 -4.35 3.56
CA ASN A 108 -4.43 -4.84 4.35
C ASN A 108 -4.79 -3.89 5.49
N ARG A 109 -3.79 -3.45 6.28
CA ARG A 109 -4.01 -2.51 7.39
C ARG A 109 -4.68 -1.21 6.92
N TRP A 110 -4.28 -0.69 5.76
CA TRP A 110 -4.94 0.47 5.16
C TRP A 110 -6.42 0.21 4.85
N PHE A 111 -6.72 -0.88 4.13
CA PHE A 111 -8.09 -1.21 3.76
C PHE A 111 -8.99 -1.48 4.96
N ASP A 112 -8.49 -2.21 5.95
CA ASP A 112 -9.19 -2.48 7.20
C ASP A 112 -9.42 -1.19 7.99
N HIS A 113 -8.42 -0.31 8.08
CA HIS A 113 -8.55 0.97 8.77
C HIS A 113 -9.58 1.87 8.10
N ALA A 114 -9.56 1.99 6.78
CA ALA A 114 -10.55 2.77 6.05
C ALA A 114 -11.97 2.21 6.23
N ARG A 115 -12.13 0.89 6.26
CA ARG A 115 -13.43 0.25 6.52
C ARG A 115 -13.93 0.54 7.94
N VAL A 116 -13.07 0.38 8.94
CA VAL A 116 -13.46 0.44 10.36
C VAL A 116 -13.58 1.89 10.86
N PHE A 117 -12.58 2.72 10.57
CA PHE A 117 -12.46 4.06 11.15
C PHE A 117 -12.92 5.19 10.22
N LEU A 118 -12.90 4.96 8.90
CA LEU A 118 -13.45 5.93 7.94
C LEU A 118 -14.83 5.51 7.42
N HIS A 119 -15.39 4.40 7.94
CA HIS A 119 -16.67 3.83 7.54
C HIS A 119 -16.81 3.65 6.03
N HIS A 120 -15.70 3.41 5.35
CA HIS A 120 -15.67 3.32 3.90
C HIS A 120 -16.06 1.92 3.43
N ASN A 121 -17.09 1.84 2.59
CA ASN A 121 -17.52 0.60 1.96
C ASN A 121 -16.90 0.48 0.56
N TRP A 122 -15.81 -0.29 0.47
CA TRP A 122 -15.01 -0.43 -0.74
C TRP A 122 -15.79 -1.06 -1.89
N ARG A 123 -15.86 -0.36 -3.01
CA ARG A 123 -16.29 -0.85 -4.32
C ARG A 123 -15.09 -0.93 -5.26
N ASP A 124 -15.14 -1.84 -6.24
CA ASP A 124 -14.02 -2.04 -7.17
C ASP A 124 -13.67 -0.78 -7.98
N SER A 125 -14.63 0.11 -8.22
CA SER A 125 -14.45 1.38 -8.93
C SER A 125 -13.80 2.49 -8.10
N ASP A 126 -13.71 2.32 -6.78
CA ASP A 126 -13.19 3.33 -5.87
C ASP A 126 -11.68 3.49 -6.05
N TYR A 127 -11.17 4.70 -5.82
CA TYR A 127 -9.73 4.90 -5.76
C TYR A 127 -9.19 4.21 -4.52
N ALA A 128 -8.23 3.29 -4.70
CA ALA A 128 -7.62 2.55 -3.59
C ALA A 128 -6.90 3.48 -2.60
N PHE A 129 -6.34 4.58 -3.11
CA PHE A 129 -5.60 5.58 -2.36
C PHE A 129 -6.12 6.99 -2.67
N PRO A 130 -7.27 7.38 -2.10
CA PRO A 130 -7.81 8.72 -2.29
C PRO A 130 -6.86 9.76 -1.68
N GLY A 131 -6.87 10.97 -2.23
CA GLY A 131 -6.08 12.09 -1.71
C GLY A 131 -6.47 12.43 -0.27
N LEU A 132 -5.47 12.65 0.58
CA LEU A 132 -5.66 12.90 2.02
C LEU A 132 -6.13 14.33 2.35
N THR A 133 -6.75 15.05 1.41
CA THR A 133 -7.03 16.50 1.49
C THR A 133 -7.98 16.89 2.62
N LYS A 134 -8.78 15.95 3.14
CA LYS A 134 -9.71 16.18 4.25
C LYS A 134 -9.19 15.66 5.60
N ILE A 135 -8.00 15.08 5.65
CA ILE A 135 -7.47 14.49 6.87
C ILE A 135 -6.65 15.56 7.57
N LEU A 136 -7.14 16.02 8.73
CA LEU A 136 -6.44 16.95 9.60
C LEU A 136 -5.10 16.35 10.00
N ARG A 137 -3.99 17.04 9.69
CA ARG A 137 -2.68 16.71 10.30
C ARG A 137 -2.84 16.72 11.81
N GLY A 138 -2.16 15.82 12.51
CA GLY A 138 -2.22 15.75 13.97
C GLY A 138 -1.99 17.15 14.51
N SER A 139 -2.99 17.73 15.16
CA SER A 139 -2.89 19.05 15.75
C SER A 139 -1.91 18.95 16.91
N GLY A 140 -0.62 19.15 16.62
CA GLY A 140 0.35 19.59 17.60
C GLY A 140 -0.12 20.95 18.09
N LYS A 141 -1.03 20.96 19.07
CA LYS A 141 -1.27 22.15 19.88
C LYS A 141 0.03 22.42 20.63
N GLN A 142 0.92 23.23 20.06
CA GLN A 142 1.61 24.20 20.89
C GLN A 142 0.62 25.32 21.17
N LYS A 143 -0.21 25.10 22.19
CA LYS A 143 -0.87 26.20 22.90
C LYS A 143 0.04 26.62 24.05
N THR A 144 0.74 27.73 23.81
CA THR A 144 0.93 28.87 24.72
C THR A 144 1.77 28.64 26.00
N ARG A 145 2.96 29.25 26.06
CA ARG A 145 3.16 30.51 26.79
C ARG A 145 4.29 31.31 26.18
#